data_AF-A0A9P7N1A0-F1
#
_entry.id   AF-A0A9P7N1A0-F1
#
_cell.length_a   1.000
_cell.length_b   1.000
_cell.length_c   1.000
_cell.angle_alpha   90.00
_cell.angle_beta   90.00
_cell.angle_gamma   90.00
#
_symmetry.space_group_name_H-M   'P 1'
#
loop_
_entity.id
_entity.type
_entity.pdbx_description
1 polymer ?
#
loop_
_entity_poly.entity_id
_entity_poly.type
_entity_poly.pdbx_seq_one_letter_code
_entity_poly.pdbx_strand_id
1 'polypeptide(L)'
;MPMAAKRFIAAAAVLTISVTAPHVTDPIEAEAGAEAETPAVRTFFYVGGGYADDGSGGHIFREQMYVERLRPADGVKHETPLVMIHGQGQTGT
;
A
#
# COMPACT_ATOMS: atom_id res chain seq x y z
N MET A 1 3.95 -30.75 59.48
CA MET A 1 4.28 -29.36 59.90
C MET A 1 4.33 -28.48 58.64
N PRO A 2 3.95 -27.20 58.75
CA PRO A 2 3.09 -26.41 57.82
C PRO A 2 3.90 -25.78 56.66
N MET A 3 3.40 -25.01 55.68
CA MET A 3 2.20 -24.19 55.53
C MET A 3 2.07 -23.79 54.04
N ALA A 4 0.86 -23.82 53.47
CA ALA A 4 0.56 -23.23 52.16
C ALA A 4 0.38 -21.71 52.27
N ALA A 5 1.01 -20.94 51.38
CA ALA A 5 0.82 -19.50 51.28
C ALA A 5 -0.26 -19.18 50.24
N LYS A 6 -1.43 -18.72 50.71
CA LYS A 6 -2.44 -18.03 49.90
C LYS A 6 -2.06 -16.56 49.78
N ARG A 7 -1.96 -16.01 48.57
CA ARG A 7 -1.87 -14.57 48.34
C ARG A 7 -3.22 -14.05 47.87
N PHE A 8 -3.78 -13.14 48.66
CA PHE A 8 -5.03 -12.43 48.41
C PHE A 8 -4.79 -11.15 47.60
N ILE A 9 -5.84 -10.79 46.84
CA ILE A 9 -6.02 -9.66 45.94
C ILE A 9 -6.16 -8.34 46.72
N ALA A 10 -5.68 -7.22 46.16
CA ALA A 10 -6.33 -5.92 46.31
C ALA A 10 -5.90 -4.96 45.19
N ALA A 11 -6.82 -4.65 44.28
CA ALA A 11 -6.67 -3.55 43.33
C ALA A 11 -7.16 -2.26 44.02
N ALA A 12 -6.30 -1.23 44.09
CA ALA A 12 -6.66 0.08 44.58
C ALA A 12 -7.07 0.97 43.40
N ALA A 13 -8.36 1.34 43.34
CA ALA A 13 -8.84 2.36 42.42
C ALA A 13 -8.57 3.74 43.03
N VAL A 14 -7.81 4.59 42.33
CA VAL A 14 -7.64 6.00 42.68
C VAL A 14 -8.53 6.82 41.74
N LEU A 15 -9.52 7.48 42.34
CA LEU A 15 -10.40 8.42 41.68
C LEU A 15 -9.79 9.82 41.80
N THR A 16 -9.45 10.46 40.69
CA THR A 16 -9.12 11.89 40.63
C THR A 16 -10.21 12.63 39.88
N ILE A 17 -10.79 13.65 40.52
CA ILE A 17 -11.77 14.57 39.95
C ILE A 17 -11.01 15.83 39.52
N SER A 18 -11.22 16.30 38.29
CA SER A 18 -10.86 17.66 37.88
C SER A 18 -11.97 18.29 37.05
N VAL A 19 -12.27 19.54 37.37
CA VAL A 19 -13.45 20.31 36.97
C VAL A 19 -13.07 21.35 35.89
N THR A 20 -13.78 21.26 34.76
CA THR A 20 -14.19 22.24 33.72
C THR A 20 -13.22 23.26 33.08
N ALA A 21 -13.11 23.20 31.74
CA ALA A 21 -13.63 24.19 30.78
C ALA A 21 -13.60 23.60 29.34
N PRO A 22 -14.55 23.91 28.43
CA PRO A 22 -14.56 23.37 27.08
C PRO A 22 -13.63 24.19 26.20
N HIS A 23 -12.43 23.69 25.96
CA HIS A 23 -11.75 23.95 24.71
C HIS A 23 -11.69 22.62 23.98
N VAL A 24 -12.58 22.49 23.00
CA VAL A 24 -12.45 21.52 21.93
C VAL A 24 -11.20 21.92 21.15
N THR A 25 -10.05 21.53 21.67
CA THR A 25 -8.93 21.17 20.82
C THR A 25 -9.06 19.67 20.71
N ASP A 26 -9.90 19.20 19.79
CA ASP A 26 -9.69 17.86 19.26
C ASP A 26 -8.21 17.85 18.85
N PRO A 27 -7.37 16.98 19.44
CA PRO A 27 -6.08 16.75 18.82
C PRO A 27 -6.43 16.32 17.40
N ILE A 28 -5.97 17.10 16.42
CA ILE A 28 -5.94 16.65 15.04
C ILE A 28 -4.92 15.51 15.09
N GLU A 29 -5.39 14.32 15.43
CA GLU A 29 -4.71 13.07 15.15
C GLU A 29 -4.66 13.00 13.64
N ALA A 30 -3.64 13.65 13.08
CA ALA A 30 -3.08 13.27 11.81
C ALA A 30 -2.47 11.87 11.99
N GLU A 31 -3.33 10.88 12.21
CA GLU A 31 -3.13 9.54 11.68
C GLU A 31 -3.18 9.73 10.18
N ALA A 32 -2.05 10.16 9.61
CA ALA A 32 -1.68 9.76 8.27
C ALA A 32 -1.46 8.24 8.34
N GLY A 33 -2.56 7.51 8.48
CA GLY A 33 -2.60 6.07 8.47
C GLY A 33 -2.10 5.68 7.09
N ALA A 34 -0.82 5.33 7.02
CA ALA A 34 -0.31 4.57 5.91
C ALA A 34 -1.05 3.23 5.97
N GLU A 35 -2.20 3.15 5.31
CA GLU A 35 -2.87 1.87 5.11
C GLU A 35 -1.81 0.89 4.59
N ALA A 36 -1.72 -0.27 5.22
CA ALA A 36 -0.78 -1.29 4.80
C ALA A 36 -1.06 -1.64 3.33
N GLU A 37 -0.02 -1.62 2.50
CA GLU A 37 -0.16 -1.99 1.09
C GLU A 37 -0.76 -3.40 0.98
N THR A 38 -1.72 -3.57 0.07
CA THR A 38 -2.27 -4.90 -0.22
C THR A 38 -1.29 -5.67 -1.12
N PRO A 39 -0.93 -6.93 -0.80
CA PRO A 39 0.02 -7.69 -1.61
C PRO A 39 -0.46 -7.92 -3.05
N ALA A 40 0.45 -7.73 -4.01
CA ALA A 40 0.23 -8.03 -5.43
C ALA A 40 1.45 -8.70 -6.06
N VAL A 41 1.21 -9.55 -7.06
CA VAL A 41 2.25 -10.10 -7.91
C VAL A 41 2.52 -9.10 -9.03
N ARG A 42 3.73 -8.54 -9.06
CA ARG A 42 4.20 -7.66 -10.14
C ARG A 42 4.87 -8.48 -11.23
N THR A 43 4.47 -8.25 -12.48
CA THR A 43 5.06 -8.83 -13.70
C THR A 43 5.19 -7.75 -14.76
N PHE A 44 5.97 -7.98 -15.82
CA PHE A 44 6.09 -7.06 -16.94
C PHE A 44 6.13 -7.79 -18.28
N PHE A 45 5.76 -7.09 -19.34
CA PHE A 45 5.89 -7.56 -20.73
C PHE A 45 5.92 -6.35 -21.68
N TYR A 46 6.21 -6.61 -22.96
CA TYR A 46 6.17 -5.60 -24.02
C TYR A 46 5.01 -5.89 -24.98
N VAL A 47 4.38 -4.84 -25.51
CA VAL A 47 3.32 -4.95 -26.53
C VAL A 47 3.60 -4.05 -27.73
N GLY A 48 3.17 -4.50 -28.90
CA GLY A 48 3.35 -3.77 -30.16
C GLY A 48 4.80 -3.66 -30.59
N GLY A 49 5.10 -2.59 -31.32
CA GLY A 49 6.40 -2.35 -31.94
C GLY A 49 6.62 -3.14 -33.24
N GLY A 50 7.77 -2.89 -33.85
CA GLY A 50 8.17 -3.52 -35.09
C GLY A 50 9.63 -3.32 -35.41
N TYR A 51 10.13 -4.12 -36.35
CA TYR A 51 11.47 -3.93 -36.91
C TYR A 51 11.47 -2.76 -37.89
N ALA A 52 12.49 -1.92 -37.78
CA ALA A 52 12.78 -0.86 -38.72
C ALA A 52 14.26 -0.88 -39.09
N ASP A 53 14.55 -0.45 -40.32
CA ASP A 53 15.92 -0.26 -40.79
C ASP A 53 16.68 0.74 -39.89
N ASP A 54 17.95 0.44 -39.61
CA ASP A 54 18.83 1.26 -38.77
C ASP A 54 19.73 2.23 -39.56
N GLY A 55 19.63 2.26 -40.88
CA GLY A 55 20.43 3.08 -41.79
C GLY A 55 21.83 2.53 -42.08
N SER A 56 22.19 1.38 -41.51
CA SER A 56 23.49 0.72 -41.64
C SER A 56 23.42 -0.70 -42.18
N GLY A 57 22.26 -1.10 -42.71
CA GLY A 57 21.99 -2.43 -43.24
C GLY A 57 21.51 -3.44 -42.19
N GLY A 58 21.21 -2.98 -40.97
CA GLY A 58 20.59 -3.77 -39.90
C GLY A 58 19.15 -3.35 -39.62
N HIS A 59 18.58 -3.96 -38.57
CA HIS A 59 17.22 -3.65 -38.11
C HIS A 59 17.18 -3.49 -36.59
N ILE A 60 16.42 -2.50 -36.13
CA ILE A 60 16.10 -2.27 -34.72
C ILE A 60 14.62 -2.53 -34.46
N PHE A 61 14.31 -3.14 -33.31
CA PHE A 61 12.93 -3.30 -32.86
C PHE A 61 12.53 -2.08 -32.01
N ARG A 62 11.59 -1.28 -32.51
CA ARG A 62 11.20 0.02 -31.93
C ARG A 62 9.69 0.15 -31.80
N GLU A 63 9.24 1.20 -31.11
CA GLU A 63 7.82 1.57 -30.93
C GLU A 63 6.99 0.56 -30.12
N GLN A 64 7.66 -0.29 -29.34
CA GLN A 64 7.05 -1.16 -28.35
C GLN A 64 6.70 -0.38 -27.08
N MET A 65 5.61 -0.76 -26.43
CA MET A 65 5.22 -0.24 -25.12
C MET A 65 5.67 -1.22 -24.04
N TYR A 66 6.37 -0.71 -23.03
CA TYR A 66 6.64 -1.44 -21.78
C TYR A 66 5.37 -1.41 -20.90
N VAL A 67 5.00 -2.57 -20.35
CA VAL A 67 3.80 -2.72 -19.51
C VAL A 67 4.18 -3.41 -18.20
N GLU A 68 3.91 -2.74 -17.08
CA GLU A 68 3.85 -3.39 -15.77
C GLU A 68 2.43 -3.84 -15.46
N ARG A 69 2.29 -5.03 -14.87
CA ARG A 69 1.02 -5.59 -14.44
C ARG A 69 1.11 -5.99 -12.97
N LEU A 70 0.19 -5.45 -12.17
CA LEU A 70 -0.08 -5.88 -10.81
C LEU A 70 -1.29 -6.81 -10.80
N ARG A 71 -1.14 -8.00 -10.24
CA ARG A 71 -2.24 -8.94 -10.00
C ARG A 71 -2.46 -9.09 -8.49
N PRO A 72 -3.66 -8.84 -7.94
CA PRO A 72 -3.92 -9.01 -6.52
C PRO A 72 -3.58 -10.44 -6.05
N ALA A 73 -2.93 -10.57 -4.90
CA ALA A 73 -2.49 -11.87 -4.37
C ALA A 73 -3.65 -12.78 -3.98
N ASP A 74 -4.80 -12.21 -3.59
CA ASP A 74 -6.04 -12.92 -3.27
C ASP A 74 -6.87 -13.28 -4.51
N GLY A 75 -6.38 -12.94 -5.71
CA GLY A 75 -7.02 -13.27 -6.98
C GLY A 75 -7.75 -12.08 -7.62
N VAL A 76 -8.16 -12.27 -8.87
CA VAL A 76 -8.86 -11.22 -9.64
C VAL A 76 -10.35 -11.27 -9.34
N LYS A 77 -10.91 -10.14 -8.86
CA LYS A 77 -12.35 -10.01 -8.53
C LYS A 77 -13.18 -9.39 -9.65
N HIS A 78 -12.53 -8.75 -10.63
CA HIS A 78 -13.18 -8.07 -11.74
C HIS A 78 -12.64 -8.61 -13.06
N GLU A 79 -13.54 -8.93 -14.00
CA GLU A 79 -13.15 -9.49 -15.30
C GLU A 79 -12.37 -8.50 -16.16
N THR A 80 -12.68 -7.20 -16.05
CA THR A 80 -12.03 -6.14 -16.83
C THR A 80 -10.88 -5.51 -16.05
N PRO A 81 -9.64 -5.52 -16.58
CA PRO A 81 -8.51 -4.87 -15.93
C PRO A 81 -8.55 -3.35 -16.09
N LEU A 82 -7.91 -2.63 -15.17
CA LEU A 82 -7.61 -1.21 -15.34
C LEU A 82 -6.30 -1.05 -16.11
N VAL A 83 -6.29 -0.15 -17.09
CA VAL A 83 -5.10 0.21 -17.86
C VAL A 83 -4.80 1.68 -17.59
N MET A 84 -3.69 1.94 -16.90
CA MET A 84 -3.25 3.29 -16.57
C MET A 84 -2.25 3.76 -17.62
N ILE A 85 -2.51 4.92 -18.22
CA ILE A 85 -1.67 5.53 -19.27
C ILE A 85 -1.26 6.92 -18.78
N HIS A 86 0.04 7.19 -18.73
CA HIS A 86 0.57 8.46 -18.25
C HIS A 86 0.37 9.60 -19.25
N GLY A 87 0.49 10.83 -18.76
CA GLY A 87 0.44 12.05 -19.59
C GLY A 87 1.79 12.45 -20.17
N GLN A 88 1.84 13.63 -20.81
CA GLN A 88 3.06 14.18 -21.41
C GLN A 88 4.14 14.43 -20.35
N GLY A 89 5.38 14.06 -20.67
CA GLY A 89 6.54 14.29 -19.80
C GLY A 89 6.60 13.40 -18.55
N GLN A 90 5.77 12.36 -18.47
CA GLN A 90 5.72 11.42 -17.35
C GLN A 90 6.04 9.99 -17.81
N THR A 91 6.19 9.09 -16.84
CA THR A 91 6.28 7.63 -17.03
C THR A 91 5.25 6.91 -16.16
N GLY A 92 5.06 5.61 -16.36
CA GLY A 92 4.08 4.81 -15.62
C GLY A 92 4.57 4.28 -14.25
N THR A 93 5.57 4.91 -13.65
CA THR A 93 6.29 4.40 -12.47
C THR A 93 6.37 5.43 -11.36
#